data_AF-A0A8A4TQJ7-F1
#
_entry.id   AF-A0A8A4TQJ7-F1
#
_cell.length_a   1.000
_cell.length_b   1.000
_cell.length_c   1.000
_cell.angle_alpha   90.00
_cell.angle_beta   90.00
_cell.angle_gamma   90.00
#
_symmetry.space_group_name_H-M   'P 1'
#
loop_
_entity.id
_entity.type
_entity.pdbx_description
1 polymer ?
#
loop_
_entity_poly.entity_id
_entity_poly.type
_entity_poly.pdbx_seq_one_letter_code
_entity_poly.pdbx_strand_id
1 'polypeptide(L)'
;MKRMIFCLTLMSLATQAGFAQGTQVLLEKVRYCRFGIGWCNGTTPHEYRHWEHHDVAKEKQKRTFITRYNEPEIGNVSHLVFISAGQREEIAGDPHASLVTGQPEGFADSFSNTDAAEWKTIDADSLPVRMFEEGVRDPSDTFAAMAFDARFNWGFTGENKREIVNAYFDWLRSKYYGTNIRSIYLAGHSRGGALVTHLAKKFKEYYPGLPVILHLFDAVPNINQLELASSISHVPNPLDGASYAYLADFQELFPQRTNLAIFNFISGAKVITIKSSVRAMVDREAGLIGGTVVNLGWYRHQWYNLGHVGIARNEAVIDQALDHLVNVGDPIIDDYIETLPPEVQCGAYPNFGIGLSMNTSFSGSANSRSGAPIVGYEWRFSDRSLRSGSGPHDFTLRLSHDQPETYLFGSMTAIDGFGNRAICTCEAYLKNPNADDDVLE
;
A
#
# COMPACT_ATOMS: atom_id res chain seq x y z
N MET A 1 -67.24 17.59 -17.55
CA MET A 1 -66.80 17.15 -16.20
C MET A 1 -66.24 15.74 -16.28
N LYS A 2 -64.92 15.58 -16.42
CA LYS A 2 -64.23 14.28 -16.42
C LYS A 2 -63.62 14.07 -15.03
N ARG A 3 -64.04 13.03 -14.31
CA ARG A 3 -63.47 12.63 -13.02
C ARG A 3 -62.23 11.78 -13.28
N MET A 4 -61.09 12.24 -12.77
CA MET A 4 -59.81 11.54 -12.79
C MET A 4 -59.74 10.68 -11.52
N ILE A 5 -59.67 9.36 -11.70
CA ILE A 5 -59.46 8.39 -10.62
C ILE A 5 -57.94 8.24 -10.47
N PHE A 6 -57.40 8.70 -9.34
CA PHE A 6 -56.02 8.45 -8.95
C PHE A 6 -55.95 7.06 -8.32
N CYS A 7 -55.35 6.10 -9.02
CA CYS A 7 -54.95 4.81 -8.44
C CYS A 7 -53.64 5.05 -7.66
N LEU A 8 -53.74 5.03 -6.33
CA LEU A 8 -52.58 4.98 -5.44
C LEU A 8 -52.05 3.54 -5.42
N THR A 9 -50.94 3.29 -6.10
CA THR A 9 -50.23 2.02 -6.02
C THR A 9 -49.39 2.03 -4.74
N LEU A 10 -49.85 1.28 -3.73
CA LEU A 10 -49.10 1.05 -2.50
C LEU A 10 -47.91 0.12 -2.82
N MET A 11 -46.72 0.66 -3.04
CA MET A 11 -45.49 -0.14 -3.06
C MET A 11 -45.13 -0.51 -1.63
N SER A 12 -45.43 -1.75 -1.24
CA SER A 12 -44.89 -2.35 -0.04
C SER A 12 -43.38 -2.62 -0.23
N LEU A 13 -42.55 -1.71 0.26
CA LEU A 13 -41.12 -1.97 0.51
C LEU A 13 -41.04 -3.04 1.60
N ALA A 14 -40.96 -4.31 1.20
CA ALA A 14 -40.51 -5.37 2.08
C ALA A 14 -39.00 -5.20 2.27
N THR A 15 -38.60 -4.54 3.36
CA THR A 15 -37.23 -4.60 3.85
C THR A 15 -36.96 -6.04 4.29
N GLN A 16 -36.40 -6.85 3.39
CA GLN A 16 -35.73 -8.07 3.81
C GLN A 16 -34.51 -7.62 4.62
N ALA A 17 -34.63 -7.67 5.95
CA ALA A 17 -33.48 -7.72 6.83
C ALA A 17 -32.77 -9.05 6.58
N GLY A 18 -31.99 -9.12 5.49
CA GLY A 18 -30.97 -10.13 5.35
C GLY A 18 -29.96 -9.85 6.45
N PHE A 19 -29.83 -10.74 7.43
CA PHE A 19 -28.64 -10.76 8.27
C PHE A 19 -27.45 -10.81 7.31
N ALA A 20 -26.57 -9.80 7.36
CA ALA A 20 -25.36 -9.79 6.56
C ALA A 20 -24.60 -11.08 6.87
N GLN A 21 -24.53 -11.99 5.89
CA GLN A 21 -23.75 -13.21 6.04
C GLN A 21 -22.29 -12.79 5.97
N GLY A 22 -21.51 -13.09 7.02
CA GLY A 22 -20.08 -12.79 7.05
C GLY A 22 -19.33 -13.40 5.86
N THR A 23 -18.26 -12.74 5.44
CA THR A 23 -17.49 -13.09 4.24
C THR A 23 -16.52 -14.24 4.53
N GLN A 24 -16.48 -15.25 3.65
CA GLN A 24 -15.49 -16.33 3.75
C GLN A 24 -14.15 -15.89 3.19
N VAL A 25 -13.07 -16.09 3.94
CA VAL A 25 -11.69 -15.85 3.50
C VAL A 25 -10.82 -17.07 3.77
N LEU A 26 -9.84 -17.32 2.92
CA LEU A 26 -8.85 -18.35 3.16
C LEU A 26 -7.76 -17.78 4.07
N LEU A 27 -7.65 -18.29 5.28
CA LEU A 27 -6.58 -17.96 6.22
C LEU A 27 -5.44 -18.95 6.06
N GLU A 28 -4.24 -18.46 5.78
CA GLU A 28 -3.07 -19.23 5.42
C GLU A 28 -1.97 -19.06 6.48
N LYS A 29 -1.21 -20.12 6.75
CA LYS A 29 0.04 -20.03 7.51
C LYS A 29 1.21 -19.76 6.58
N VAL A 30 2.10 -18.88 7.00
CA VAL A 30 3.39 -18.65 6.33
C VAL A 30 4.23 -19.93 6.31
N ARG A 31 4.12 -20.79 7.33
CA ARG A 31 4.80 -22.10 7.37
C ARG A 31 3.94 -23.15 8.07
N TYR A 32 4.02 -24.40 7.62
CA TYR A 32 3.35 -25.53 8.26
C TYR A 32 4.24 -26.79 8.23
N CYS A 33 3.92 -27.81 9.01
CA CYS A 33 4.64 -29.08 9.00
C CYS A 33 4.08 -30.00 7.91
N ARG A 34 4.93 -30.65 7.10
CA ARG A 34 4.47 -31.65 6.11
C ARG A 34 3.97 -32.96 6.74
N PHE A 35 4.51 -33.34 7.90
CA PHE A 35 4.21 -34.60 8.58
C PHE A 35 3.92 -34.34 10.06
N GLY A 36 3.03 -35.14 10.65
CA GLY A 36 2.72 -35.14 12.08
C GLY A 36 3.76 -35.87 12.93
N ILE A 37 3.95 -35.37 14.17
CA ILE A 37 4.70 -35.88 15.33
C ILE A 37 6.13 -36.44 15.07
N GLY A 38 7.12 -35.76 15.66
CA GLY A 38 8.52 -36.20 15.78
C GLY A 38 9.49 -35.61 14.76
N TRP A 39 9.02 -35.24 13.56
CA TRP A 39 9.85 -34.74 12.46
C TRP A 39 9.13 -33.65 11.66
N CYS A 40 9.03 -32.43 12.20
CA CYS A 40 8.47 -31.30 11.43
C CYS A 40 9.47 -30.81 10.39
N ASN A 41 9.46 -31.41 9.20
CA ASN A 41 10.09 -30.82 8.02
C ASN A 41 9.18 -29.71 7.48
N GLY A 42 9.26 -28.54 8.12
CA GLY A 42 8.37 -27.43 7.81
C GLY A 42 8.54 -26.95 6.36
N THR A 43 7.45 -26.53 5.72
CA THR A 43 7.47 -25.93 4.38
C THR A 43 6.88 -24.55 4.42
N THR A 44 7.58 -23.61 3.80
CA THR A 44 7.06 -22.27 3.50
C THR A 44 6.56 -22.30 2.06
N PRO A 45 5.26 -22.01 1.80
CA PRO A 45 4.74 -21.84 0.45
C PRO A 45 5.57 -20.85 -0.35
N HIS A 46 5.61 -21.01 -1.68
CA HIS A 46 6.37 -20.13 -2.56
C HIS A 46 6.03 -18.65 -2.33
N GLU A 47 4.73 -18.39 -2.20
CA GLU A 47 4.11 -17.11 -1.87
C GLU A 47 4.71 -16.40 -0.64
N TYR A 48 5.19 -17.15 0.36
CA TYR A 48 5.69 -16.58 1.62
C TYR A 48 7.19 -16.75 1.83
N ARG A 49 7.96 -17.06 0.77
CA ARG A 49 9.42 -17.23 0.87
C ARG A 49 10.16 -16.00 1.37
N HIS A 50 9.57 -14.81 1.29
CA HIS A 50 10.11 -13.59 1.89
C HIS A 50 10.44 -13.75 3.38
N TRP A 51 9.70 -14.56 4.14
CA TRP A 51 10.02 -14.84 5.54
C TRP A 51 11.29 -15.68 5.70
N GLU A 52 11.57 -16.60 4.78
CA GLU A 52 12.83 -17.34 4.76
C GLU A 52 13.99 -16.45 4.31
N HIS A 53 13.78 -15.61 3.28
CA HIS A 53 14.80 -14.71 2.75
C HIS A 53 15.24 -13.62 3.74
N HIS A 54 14.36 -13.24 4.67
CA HIS A 54 14.65 -12.30 5.75
C HIS A 54 14.93 -12.98 7.09
N ASP A 55 15.31 -14.27 7.06
CA ASP A 55 15.75 -15.03 8.24
C ASP A 55 14.75 -15.09 9.41
N VAL A 56 13.46 -14.84 9.15
CA VAL A 56 12.43 -14.90 10.20
C VAL A 56 12.41 -16.32 10.78
N ALA A 57 12.69 -16.44 12.09
CA ALA A 57 12.78 -17.75 12.73
C ALA A 57 11.58 -18.67 12.42
N LYS A 58 11.84 -19.95 12.10
CA LYS A 58 10.84 -20.94 11.64
C LYS A 58 9.61 -21.05 12.56
N GLU A 59 9.79 -20.98 13.88
CA GLU A 59 8.67 -21.03 14.84
C GLU A 59 7.78 -19.78 14.80
N LYS A 60 8.33 -18.62 14.41
CA LYS A 60 7.53 -17.43 14.14
C LYS A 60 6.76 -17.62 12.83
N GLN A 61 7.42 -18.05 11.77
CA GLN A 61 6.76 -18.34 10.48
C GLN A 61 5.55 -19.27 10.64
N LYS A 62 5.68 -20.35 11.45
CA LYS A 62 4.59 -21.31 11.69
C LYS A 62 3.36 -20.73 12.39
N ARG A 63 3.54 -19.60 13.07
CA ARG A 63 2.50 -18.91 13.86
C ARG A 63 2.07 -17.61 13.20
N THR A 64 2.56 -17.31 12.00
CA THR A 64 2.10 -16.16 11.22
C THR A 64 0.91 -16.59 10.38
N PHE A 65 -0.22 -15.91 10.55
CA PHE A 65 -1.48 -16.19 9.86
C PHE A 65 -1.88 -14.99 9.02
N ILE A 66 -2.01 -15.19 7.72
CA ILE A 66 -2.29 -14.16 6.71
C ILE A 66 -3.44 -14.63 5.85
N THR A 67 -4.33 -13.72 5.48
CA THR A 67 -5.37 -13.97 4.50
C THR A 67 -5.30 -12.91 3.40
N ARG A 68 -5.52 -13.34 2.16
CA ARG A 68 -5.62 -12.48 0.98
C ARG A 68 -7.10 -12.29 0.69
N TYR A 69 -7.63 -11.12 1.05
CA TYR A 69 -9.04 -10.79 0.90
C TYR A 69 -9.40 -10.60 -0.58
N ASN A 70 -8.56 -9.86 -1.29
CA ASN A 70 -8.70 -9.58 -2.71
C ASN A 70 -7.33 -9.56 -3.38
N GLU A 71 -7.19 -10.24 -4.52
CA GLU A 71 -5.90 -10.41 -5.22
C GLU A 71 -6.14 -10.33 -6.74
N PRO A 72 -6.30 -9.12 -7.31
CA PRO A 72 -6.35 -8.96 -8.75
C PRO A 72 -4.99 -9.31 -9.37
N GLU A 73 -4.95 -9.47 -10.69
CA GLU A 73 -3.68 -9.68 -11.39
C GLU A 73 -2.68 -8.55 -11.08
N ILE A 74 -1.40 -8.89 -10.89
CA ILE A 74 -0.34 -7.94 -10.51
C ILE A 74 -0.27 -6.69 -11.40
N GLY A 75 -0.61 -6.83 -12.68
CA GLY A 75 -0.66 -5.74 -13.65
C GLY A 75 -1.79 -4.74 -13.40
N ASN A 76 -2.87 -5.17 -12.76
CA ASN A 76 -4.04 -4.34 -12.47
C ASN A 76 -3.95 -3.66 -11.11
N VAL A 77 -3.02 -4.06 -10.23
CA VAL A 77 -2.92 -3.51 -8.88
C VAL A 77 -2.42 -2.06 -8.90
N SER A 78 -3.34 -1.13 -8.65
CA SER A 78 -3.11 0.31 -8.45
C SER A 78 -3.16 0.69 -6.97
N HIS A 79 -3.83 -0.09 -6.13
CA HIS A 79 -3.97 0.18 -4.70
C HIS A 79 -3.56 -1.03 -3.86
N LEU A 80 -2.82 -0.78 -2.78
CA LEU A 80 -2.41 -1.80 -1.82
C LEU A 80 -3.08 -1.54 -0.47
N VAL A 81 -3.79 -2.53 0.06
CA VAL A 81 -4.40 -2.53 1.40
C VAL A 81 -3.75 -3.63 2.25
N PHE A 82 -3.22 -3.26 3.41
CA PHE A 82 -2.77 -4.24 4.41
C PHE A 82 -3.24 -3.88 5.82
N ILE A 83 -3.87 -4.84 6.48
CA ILE A 83 -4.48 -4.66 7.80
C ILE A 83 -3.94 -5.69 8.79
N SER A 84 -3.53 -5.27 9.99
CA SER A 84 -2.89 -6.15 10.96
C SER A 84 -3.56 -6.10 12.33
N ALA A 85 -3.88 -7.27 12.87
CA ALA A 85 -4.41 -7.40 14.21
C ALA A 85 -3.33 -7.24 15.30
N GLY A 86 -3.78 -7.14 16.55
CA GLY A 86 -2.91 -7.17 17.73
C GLY A 86 -2.16 -8.49 17.89
N GLN A 87 -1.18 -8.50 18.80
CA GLN A 87 -0.47 -9.74 19.14
C GLN A 87 -1.39 -10.74 19.85
N ARG A 88 -1.14 -12.05 19.63
CA ARG A 88 -1.71 -13.11 20.46
C ARG A 88 -0.82 -13.37 21.68
N GLU A 89 -1.40 -13.55 22.85
CA GLU A 89 -0.64 -13.98 24.03
C GLU A 89 -0.21 -15.44 23.88
N GLU A 90 1.05 -15.75 24.23
CA GLU A 90 1.60 -17.10 24.02
C GLU A 90 1.19 -18.12 25.09
N ILE A 91 0.61 -17.68 26.23
CA ILE A 91 0.45 -18.53 27.43
C ILE A 91 -1.01 -18.83 27.79
N ALA A 92 -2.00 -17.99 27.46
CA ALA A 92 -3.42 -18.31 27.75
C ALA A 92 -4.46 -17.37 27.09
N GLY A 93 -4.06 -16.49 26.18
CA GLY A 93 -4.98 -15.51 25.60
C GLY A 93 -5.55 -16.00 24.29
N ASP A 94 -6.84 -16.30 24.26
CA ASP A 94 -7.56 -16.55 23.01
C ASP A 94 -7.44 -15.32 22.11
N PRO A 95 -7.16 -15.49 20.81
CA PRO A 95 -7.10 -14.36 19.89
C PRO A 95 -8.46 -13.68 19.89
N HIS A 96 -8.47 -12.40 20.26
CA HIS A 96 -9.70 -11.62 20.35
C HIS A 96 -10.28 -11.33 18.97
N ALA A 97 -11.61 -11.37 18.88
CA ALA A 97 -12.33 -10.83 17.73
C ALA A 97 -11.98 -9.35 17.50
N SER A 98 -11.92 -8.93 16.24
CA SER A 98 -11.54 -7.57 15.83
C SER A 98 -12.31 -7.15 14.59
N LEU A 99 -13.00 -6.01 14.62
CA LEU A 99 -13.58 -5.37 13.45
C LEU A 99 -12.51 -4.71 12.57
N VAL A 100 -11.28 -4.51 13.06
CA VAL A 100 -10.19 -3.96 12.25
C VAL A 100 -9.77 -4.97 11.17
N THR A 101 -9.63 -6.26 11.51
CA THR A 101 -9.30 -7.34 10.55
C THR A 101 -10.48 -8.24 10.19
N GLY A 102 -11.60 -8.10 10.89
CA GLY A 102 -12.74 -9.01 10.81
C GLY A 102 -12.51 -10.39 11.44
N GLN A 103 -11.35 -10.65 12.05
CA GLN A 103 -11.03 -11.97 12.57
C GLN A 103 -12.00 -12.40 13.69
N PRO A 104 -12.46 -13.66 13.71
CA PRO A 104 -13.25 -14.19 14.80
C PRO A 104 -12.38 -14.51 16.02
N GLU A 105 -13.01 -14.63 17.19
CA GLU A 105 -12.36 -15.13 18.39
C GLU A 105 -11.94 -16.60 18.20
N GLY A 106 -10.78 -16.99 18.72
CA GLY A 106 -10.30 -18.39 18.61
C GLY A 106 -10.00 -18.84 17.17
N PHE A 107 -9.76 -17.92 16.21
CA PHE A 107 -9.59 -18.28 14.79
C PHE A 107 -8.55 -19.38 14.53
N ALA A 108 -7.54 -19.49 15.40
CA ALA A 108 -6.43 -20.42 15.27
C ALA A 108 -6.68 -21.80 15.89
N ASP A 109 -7.77 -21.99 16.64
CA ASP A 109 -7.99 -23.18 17.47
C ASP A 109 -8.24 -24.45 16.66
N SER A 110 -8.80 -24.30 15.46
CA SER A 110 -9.00 -25.41 14.54
C SER A 110 -7.74 -25.81 13.76
N PHE A 111 -6.72 -24.94 13.70
CA PHE A 111 -5.50 -25.22 12.96
C PHE A 111 -4.62 -26.25 13.69
N SER A 112 -4.45 -27.42 13.09
CA SER A 112 -3.40 -28.37 13.46
C SER A 112 -2.02 -27.89 12.98
N ASN A 113 -0.95 -28.52 13.46
CA ASN A 113 0.42 -28.19 13.03
C ASN A 113 0.70 -28.47 11.54
N THR A 114 -0.11 -29.33 10.91
CA THR A 114 0.02 -29.72 9.50
C THR A 114 -0.82 -28.87 8.56
N ASP A 115 -1.82 -28.14 9.08
CA ASP A 115 -2.70 -27.34 8.25
C ASP A 115 -1.97 -26.12 7.71
N ALA A 116 -1.96 -26.01 6.39
CA ALA A 116 -1.41 -24.88 5.66
C ALA A 116 -2.40 -23.71 5.59
N ALA A 117 -3.69 -24.01 5.49
CA ALA A 117 -4.74 -23.01 5.34
C ALA A 117 -6.10 -23.55 5.79
N GLU A 118 -7.01 -22.67 6.18
CA GLU A 118 -8.42 -22.97 6.49
C GLU A 118 -9.33 -21.81 6.09
N TRP A 119 -10.57 -22.13 5.73
CA TRP A 119 -11.61 -21.11 5.53
C TRP A 119 -12.08 -20.54 6.87
N LYS A 120 -12.23 -19.21 6.92
CA LYS A 120 -12.76 -18.47 8.07
C LYS A 120 -13.83 -17.50 7.61
N THR A 121 -14.87 -17.37 8.42
CA THR A 121 -15.85 -16.30 8.28
C THR A 121 -15.30 -15.07 9.00
N ILE A 122 -15.20 -13.95 8.31
CA ILE A 122 -14.92 -12.65 8.93
C ILE A 122 -16.20 -11.85 9.13
N ASP A 123 -16.16 -10.96 10.12
CA ASP A 123 -17.26 -10.08 10.48
C ASP A 123 -17.65 -9.16 9.31
N ALA A 124 -18.94 -9.06 9.01
CA ALA A 124 -19.45 -8.22 7.93
C ALA A 124 -19.27 -6.73 8.23
N ASP A 125 -19.27 -6.35 9.51
CA ASP A 125 -19.07 -4.97 9.94
C ASP A 125 -17.58 -4.61 10.07
N SER A 126 -16.70 -5.50 9.64
CA SER A 126 -15.26 -5.26 9.66
C SER A 126 -14.82 -4.28 8.60
N LEU A 127 -13.76 -3.54 8.91
CA LEU A 127 -13.10 -2.59 8.02
C LEU A 127 -12.84 -3.15 6.60
N PRO A 128 -12.22 -4.33 6.41
CA PRO A 128 -12.00 -4.87 5.07
C PRO A 128 -13.31 -5.16 4.34
N VAL A 129 -14.32 -5.75 4.99
CA VAL A 129 -15.59 -6.08 4.31
C VAL A 129 -16.30 -4.79 3.87
N ARG A 130 -16.51 -3.88 4.82
CA ARG A 130 -17.17 -2.60 4.57
C ARG A 130 -16.44 -1.73 3.56
N MET A 131 -15.10 -1.73 3.56
CA MET A 131 -14.31 -0.99 2.57
C MET A 131 -14.68 -1.37 1.12
N PHE A 132 -14.91 -2.66 0.85
CA PHE A 132 -15.27 -3.12 -0.49
C PHE A 132 -16.78 -3.07 -0.74
N GLU A 133 -17.61 -3.42 0.23
CA GLU A 133 -19.07 -3.40 0.08
C GLU A 133 -19.64 -1.99 -0.04
N GLU A 134 -19.03 -1.00 0.62
CA GLU A 134 -19.41 0.42 0.52
C GLU A 134 -18.75 1.13 -0.66
N GLY A 135 -17.93 0.42 -1.46
CA GLY A 135 -17.28 0.96 -2.65
C GLY A 135 -16.17 1.97 -2.37
N VAL A 136 -15.58 1.96 -1.17
CA VAL A 136 -14.43 2.81 -0.81
C VAL A 136 -13.17 2.40 -1.60
N ARG A 137 -13.05 1.12 -1.95
CA ARG A 137 -12.02 0.61 -2.86
C ARG A 137 -12.62 -0.31 -3.92
N ASP A 138 -12.08 -0.25 -5.13
CA ASP A 138 -12.52 -1.11 -6.24
C ASP A 138 -11.78 -2.46 -6.18
N PRO A 139 -12.50 -3.60 -6.12
CA PRO A 139 -11.86 -4.91 -6.10
C PRO A 139 -11.12 -5.26 -7.40
N SER A 140 -11.38 -4.57 -8.52
CA SER A 140 -10.69 -4.86 -9.79
C SER A 140 -9.23 -4.41 -9.81
N ASP A 141 -8.84 -3.46 -8.96
CA ASP A 141 -7.51 -2.84 -8.96
C ASP A 141 -6.83 -2.75 -7.58
N THR A 142 -7.50 -3.22 -6.52
CA THR A 142 -7.00 -3.15 -5.14
C THR A 142 -6.55 -4.51 -4.62
N PHE A 143 -5.26 -4.71 -4.39
CA PHE A 143 -4.81 -5.86 -3.58
C PHE A 143 -5.13 -5.60 -2.11
N ALA A 144 -5.75 -6.56 -1.42
CA ALA A 144 -6.05 -6.45 0.00
C ALA A 144 -5.69 -7.73 0.76
N ALA A 145 -4.94 -7.57 1.86
CA ALA A 145 -4.60 -8.66 2.75
C ALA A 145 -4.67 -8.27 4.23
N MET A 146 -4.87 -9.27 5.07
CA MET A 146 -4.95 -9.11 6.51
C MET A 146 -4.02 -10.09 7.22
N ALA A 147 -3.37 -9.65 8.29
CA ALA A 147 -2.64 -10.52 9.20
C ALA A 147 -3.43 -10.69 10.50
N PHE A 148 -3.94 -11.89 10.75
CA PHE A 148 -4.64 -12.21 12.00
C PHE A 148 -3.66 -12.45 13.16
N ASP A 149 -2.46 -12.93 12.84
CA ASP A 149 -1.31 -12.89 13.75
C ASP A 149 -0.07 -12.62 12.90
N ALA A 150 0.47 -11.40 13.03
CA ALA A 150 1.64 -11.00 12.28
C ALA A 150 2.97 -11.43 12.92
N ARG A 151 2.91 -11.98 14.13
CA ARG A 151 4.07 -12.31 14.97
C ARG A 151 4.97 -11.11 15.27
N PHE A 152 4.45 -9.89 15.22
CA PHE A 152 5.15 -8.67 15.61
C PHE A 152 5.01 -8.39 17.13
N ASN A 153 5.42 -9.35 17.95
CA ASN A 153 5.10 -9.34 19.38
C ASN A 153 5.96 -8.35 20.18
N TRP A 154 5.40 -7.79 21.24
CA TRP A 154 6.07 -6.81 22.12
C TRP A 154 7.41 -7.33 22.65
N GLY A 155 7.44 -8.59 23.11
CA GLY A 155 8.62 -9.22 23.72
C GLY A 155 9.74 -9.63 22.76
N PHE A 156 9.54 -9.50 21.44
CA PHE A 156 10.58 -9.85 20.48
C PHE A 156 11.71 -8.81 20.47
N THR A 157 12.92 -9.24 20.13
CA THR A 157 14.07 -8.35 19.94
C THR A 157 13.84 -7.41 18.75
N GLY A 158 14.56 -6.28 18.73
CA GLY A 158 14.50 -5.34 17.60
C GLY A 158 14.90 -6.00 16.27
N GLU A 159 15.87 -6.91 16.30
CA GLU A 159 16.30 -7.70 15.12
C GLU A 159 15.17 -8.58 14.57
N ASN A 160 14.54 -9.39 15.43
CA ASN A 160 13.40 -10.23 15.03
C ASN A 160 12.28 -9.40 14.40
N LYS A 161 12.04 -8.20 14.93
CA LYS A 161 11.01 -7.28 14.43
C LYS A 161 11.39 -6.70 13.07
N ARG A 162 12.66 -6.33 12.88
CA ARG A 162 13.20 -5.87 11.59
C ARG A 162 13.06 -6.94 10.50
N GLU A 163 13.41 -8.19 10.80
CA GLU A 163 13.23 -9.34 9.88
C GLU A 163 11.76 -9.47 9.44
N ILE A 164 10.83 -9.40 10.39
CA ILE A 164 9.38 -9.51 10.12
C ILE A 164 8.90 -8.34 9.27
N VAL A 165 9.27 -7.10 9.62
CA VAL A 165 8.92 -5.90 8.83
C VAL A 165 9.45 -6.02 7.41
N ASN A 166 10.68 -6.51 7.24
CA ASN A 166 11.26 -6.69 5.91
C ASN A 166 10.55 -7.78 5.10
N ALA A 167 10.19 -8.90 5.73
CA ALA A 167 9.43 -9.96 5.08
C ALA A 167 8.06 -9.48 4.60
N TYR A 168 7.31 -8.77 5.44
CA TYR A 168 6.02 -8.17 5.05
C TYR A 168 6.19 -7.14 3.94
N PHE A 169 7.16 -6.25 4.04
CA PHE A 169 7.38 -5.22 3.03
C PHE A 169 7.68 -5.81 1.65
N ASP A 170 8.59 -6.78 1.57
CA ASP A 170 8.96 -7.39 0.28
C ASP A 170 7.82 -8.25 -0.28
N TRP A 171 7.07 -8.94 0.58
CA TRP A 171 5.89 -9.68 0.18
C TRP A 171 4.81 -8.76 -0.39
N LEU A 172 4.45 -7.67 0.32
CA LEU A 172 3.47 -6.70 -0.16
C LEU A 172 3.92 -6.04 -1.46
N ARG A 173 5.22 -5.72 -1.60
CA ARG A 173 5.78 -5.16 -2.83
C ARG A 173 5.76 -6.12 -4.01
N SER A 174 5.74 -7.42 -3.78
CA SER A 174 5.63 -8.41 -4.85
C SER A 174 4.24 -8.44 -5.51
N LYS A 175 3.27 -7.70 -4.96
CA LYS A 175 1.86 -7.70 -5.38
C LYS A 175 1.50 -6.66 -6.43
N TYR A 176 2.44 -5.83 -6.86
CA TYR A 176 2.19 -4.80 -7.86
C TYR A 176 3.45 -4.46 -8.65
N TYR A 177 3.26 -3.87 -9.83
CA TYR A 177 4.35 -3.16 -10.51
C TYR A 177 4.46 -1.73 -9.96
N GLY A 178 5.69 -1.30 -9.64
CA GLY A 178 5.94 0.02 -9.08
C GLY A 178 5.50 1.19 -9.97
N THR A 179 5.33 0.95 -11.28
CA THR A 179 4.79 1.92 -12.24
C THR A 179 3.27 2.11 -12.12
N ASN A 180 2.58 1.13 -11.55
CA ASN A 180 1.11 1.04 -11.53
C ASN A 180 0.56 1.51 -10.19
N ILE A 181 1.26 1.26 -9.08
CA ILE A 181 0.82 1.65 -7.73
C ILE A 181 0.54 3.16 -7.65
N ARG A 182 -0.57 3.50 -7.00
CA ARG A 182 -1.12 4.84 -6.78
C ARG A 182 -1.32 5.16 -5.31
N SER A 183 -1.59 4.16 -4.47
CA SER A 183 -1.69 4.39 -3.03
C SER A 183 -1.41 3.14 -2.21
N ILE A 184 -1.06 3.38 -0.95
CA ILE A 184 -0.88 2.36 0.06
C ILE A 184 -1.74 2.72 1.27
N TYR A 185 -2.66 1.84 1.62
CA TYR A 185 -3.47 1.91 2.82
C TYR A 185 -3.00 0.87 3.83
N LEU A 186 -2.71 1.31 5.04
CA LEU A 186 -2.25 0.47 6.12
C LEU A 186 -3.08 0.71 7.38
N ALA A 187 -3.53 -0.35 8.02
CA ALA A 187 -4.29 -0.25 9.26
C ALA A 187 -3.84 -1.29 10.28
N GLY A 188 -3.86 -0.95 11.57
CA GLY A 188 -3.61 -1.97 12.56
C GLY A 188 -3.96 -1.61 13.98
N HIS A 189 -4.30 -2.65 14.74
CA HIS A 189 -4.61 -2.56 16.16
C HIS A 189 -3.41 -2.97 17.01
N SER A 190 -3.19 -2.28 18.14
CA SER A 190 -2.20 -2.70 19.14
C SER A 190 -0.79 -2.89 18.53
N ARG A 191 -0.20 -4.08 18.64
CA ARG A 191 1.07 -4.44 17.97
C ARG A 191 0.98 -4.48 16.46
N GLY A 192 -0.17 -4.79 15.88
CA GLY A 192 -0.42 -4.65 14.45
C GLY A 192 -0.30 -3.20 14.01
N GLY A 193 -0.81 -2.26 14.82
CA GLY A 193 -0.62 -0.82 14.64
C GLY A 193 0.86 -0.42 14.63
N ALA A 194 1.67 -1.01 15.51
CA ALA A 194 3.12 -0.78 15.50
C ALA A 194 3.79 -1.34 14.23
N LEU A 195 3.41 -2.55 13.79
CA LEU A 195 3.91 -3.14 12.54
C LEU A 195 3.59 -2.25 11.34
N VAL A 196 2.33 -1.82 11.19
CA VAL A 196 1.94 -1.02 10.03
C VAL A 196 2.57 0.37 10.04
N THR A 197 2.89 0.93 11.20
CA THR A 197 3.68 2.17 11.29
C THR A 197 5.10 1.96 10.75
N HIS A 198 5.74 0.84 11.07
CA HIS A 198 7.05 0.49 10.50
C HIS A 198 6.97 0.28 8.99
N LEU A 199 5.92 -0.39 8.49
CA LEU A 199 5.70 -0.56 7.05
C LEU A 199 5.46 0.77 6.35
N ALA A 200 4.64 1.66 6.92
CA ALA A 200 4.39 3.00 6.40
C ALA A 200 5.69 3.78 6.25
N LYS A 201 6.55 3.78 7.27
CA LYS A 201 7.87 4.41 7.22
C LYS A 201 8.70 3.85 6.05
N LYS A 202 8.76 2.54 5.92
CA LYS A 202 9.54 1.88 4.85
C LYS A 202 8.99 2.18 3.45
N PHE A 203 7.67 2.27 3.29
CA PHE A 203 7.05 2.69 2.04
C PHE A 203 7.30 4.16 1.72
N LYS A 204 7.30 5.08 2.71
CA LYS A 204 7.68 6.48 2.48
C LYS A 204 9.16 6.62 2.12
N GLU A 205 10.04 5.82 2.70
CA GLU A 205 11.47 5.80 2.33
C GLU A 205 11.67 5.29 0.89
N TYR A 206 10.92 4.26 0.49
CA TYR A 206 11.06 3.66 -0.83
C TYR A 206 10.32 4.44 -1.94
N TYR A 207 9.15 5.00 -1.62
CA TYR A 207 8.32 5.83 -2.50
C TYR A 207 7.97 7.17 -1.82
N PRO A 208 8.92 8.13 -1.74
CA PRO A 208 8.72 9.44 -1.12
C PRO A 208 7.45 10.19 -1.49
N GLY A 209 7.03 10.13 -2.76
CA GLY A 209 5.85 10.83 -3.27
C GLY A 209 4.55 10.03 -3.24
N LEU A 210 4.59 8.72 -3.01
CA LEU A 210 3.39 7.88 -3.08
C LEU A 210 2.48 8.17 -1.86
N PRO A 211 1.16 8.31 -2.08
CA PRO A 211 0.15 8.33 -1.02
C PRO A 211 0.25 7.14 -0.07
N VAL A 212 0.44 7.44 1.21
CA VAL A 212 0.37 6.46 2.30
C VAL A 212 -0.68 6.93 3.31
N ILE A 213 -1.73 6.14 3.50
CA ILE A 213 -2.78 6.39 4.47
C ILE A 213 -2.65 5.35 5.58
N LEU A 214 -2.55 5.80 6.83
CA LEU A 214 -2.25 4.96 7.99
C LEU A 214 -3.31 5.14 9.09
N HIS A 215 -4.06 4.08 9.41
CA HIS A 215 -4.99 4.07 10.55
C HIS A 215 -4.44 3.25 11.70
N LEU A 216 -4.32 3.89 12.86
CA LEU A 216 -3.77 3.30 14.07
C LEU A 216 -4.89 3.13 15.10
N PHE A 217 -5.24 1.88 15.41
CA PHE A 217 -6.24 1.55 16.41
C PHE A 217 -5.51 1.24 17.72
N ASP A 218 -5.32 2.24 18.55
CA ASP A 218 -4.66 2.17 19.86
C ASP A 218 -3.30 1.44 19.75
N ALA A 219 -2.47 1.89 18.81
CA ALA A 219 -1.21 1.25 18.45
C ALA A 219 -0.20 1.26 19.60
N VAL A 220 0.42 0.11 19.88
CA VAL A 220 1.26 -0.12 21.07
C VAL A 220 2.71 -0.34 20.67
N PRO A 221 3.62 0.63 20.83
CA PRO A 221 5.05 0.41 20.67
C PRO A 221 5.68 -0.28 21.89
N ASN A 222 6.88 -0.82 21.71
CA ASN A 222 7.75 -1.22 22.82
C ASN A 222 8.71 -0.08 23.15
N ILE A 223 8.29 0.76 24.11
CA ILE A 223 9.05 1.92 24.58
C ILE A 223 10.43 1.54 25.16
N ASN A 224 10.59 0.33 25.71
CA ASN A 224 11.88 -0.13 26.26
C ASN A 224 12.88 -0.48 25.15
N GLN A 225 12.41 -0.64 23.91
CA GLN A 225 13.23 -0.85 22.73
C GLN A 225 13.26 0.39 21.83
N LEU A 226 12.75 1.54 22.32
CA LEU A 226 12.65 2.81 21.57
C LEU A 226 11.94 2.65 20.22
N GLU A 227 10.95 1.75 20.15
CA GLU A 227 10.18 1.58 18.93
C GLU A 227 9.45 2.87 18.57
N LEU A 228 9.38 3.17 17.26
CA LEU A 228 8.54 4.25 16.74
C LEU A 228 8.83 5.61 17.41
N ALA A 229 10.10 5.89 17.71
CA ALA A 229 10.53 7.12 18.38
C ALA A 229 9.73 7.43 19.67
N SER A 230 9.24 6.38 20.34
CA SER A 230 8.42 6.50 21.54
C SER A 230 9.27 6.72 22.79
N SER A 231 8.68 7.39 23.77
CA SER A 231 9.32 7.72 25.05
C SER A 231 8.40 7.43 26.23
N ILE A 232 8.96 7.44 27.45
CA ILE A 232 8.18 7.25 28.69
C ILE A 232 7.27 8.45 29.03
N SER A 233 7.50 9.61 28.40
CA SER A 233 6.63 10.76 28.51
C SER A 233 5.26 10.41 27.93
N HIS A 234 4.20 10.90 28.55
CA HIS A 234 2.84 10.53 28.18
C HIS A 234 1.87 11.70 28.34
N VAL A 235 0.73 11.56 27.66
CA VAL A 235 -0.40 12.49 27.74
C VAL A 235 -1.60 11.71 28.27
N PRO A 236 -2.29 12.20 29.33
CA PRO A 236 -3.47 11.55 29.86
C PRO A 236 -4.62 11.62 28.84
N ASN A 237 -5.46 10.59 28.82
CA ASN A 237 -6.69 10.62 28.05
C ASN A 237 -7.63 11.67 28.66
N PRO A 238 -8.06 12.71 27.92
CA PRO A 238 -8.94 13.75 28.44
C PRO A 238 -10.34 13.24 28.80
N LEU A 239 -10.72 12.04 28.33
CA LEU A 239 -12.01 11.40 28.61
C LEU A 239 -11.95 10.36 29.74
N ASP A 240 -10.74 9.92 30.14
CA ASP A 240 -10.50 8.96 31.22
C ASP A 240 -9.13 9.21 31.88
N GLY A 241 -9.13 9.80 33.07
CA GLY A 241 -7.91 10.14 33.80
C GLY A 241 -7.05 8.93 34.24
N ALA A 242 -7.53 7.69 34.16
CA ALA A 242 -6.75 6.48 34.44
C ALA A 242 -5.97 5.95 33.21
N SER A 243 -6.32 6.47 32.02
CA SER A 243 -5.77 6.09 30.74
C SER A 243 -4.81 7.15 30.21
N TYR A 244 -3.78 6.73 29.47
CA TYR A 244 -2.80 7.63 28.87
C TYR A 244 -2.11 6.96 27.67
N ALA A 245 -1.55 7.78 26.79
CA ALA A 245 -0.73 7.32 25.68
C ALA A 245 0.69 7.87 25.78
N TYR A 246 1.68 7.07 25.40
CA TYR A 246 3.07 7.49 25.32
C TYR A 246 3.30 8.45 24.15
N LEU A 247 4.17 9.43 24.35
CA LEU A 247 4.57 10.35 23.29
C LEU A 247 5.56 9.64 22.35
N ALA A 248 5.29 9.74 21.05
CA ALA A 248 6.14 9.28 19.96
C ALA A 248 6.43 10.43 19.00
N ASP A 249 7.68 10.55 18.54
CA ASP A 249 8.07 11.62 17.62
C ASP A 249 7.77 11.24 16.16
N PHE A 250 6.56 11.54 15.68
CA PHE A 250 6.22 11.21 14.29
C PHE A 250 6.93 12.12 13.29
N GLN A 251 7.44 13.28 13.71
CA GLN A 251 8.28 14.10 12.83
C GLN A 251 9.62 13.41 12.56
N GLU A 252 10.21 12.76 13.56
CA GLU A 252 11.40 11.91 13.39
C GLU A 252 11.09 10.67 12.53
N LEU A 253 9.93 10.03 12.74
CA LEU A 253 9.55 8.84 11.98
C LEU A 253 9.26 9.13 10.50
N PHE A 254 8.63 10.26 10.23
CA PHE A 254 8.18 10.68 8.90
C PHE A 254 8.73 12.07 8.57
N PRO A 255 10.04 12.19 8.26
CA PRO A 255 10.62 13.48 7.86
C PRO A 255 10.01 13.99 6.54
N GLN A 256 9.54 13.09 5.68
CA GLN A 256 8.84 13.39 4.43
C GLN A 256 7.35 13.07 4.57
N ARG A 257 6.52 14.11 4.61
CA ARG A 257 5.08 14.04 4.90
C ARG A 257 4.19 14.30 3.69
N THR A 258 4.78 14.53 2.52
CA THR A 258 4.04 14.68 1.26
C THR A 258 3.20 13.42 1.03
N ASN A 259 1.91 13.60 0.76
CA ASN A 259 0.95 12.51 0.55
C ASN A 259 0.95 11.48 1.69
N LEU A 260 1.00 11.94 2.94
CA LEU A 260 0.88 11.11 4.13
C LEU A 260 -0.35 11.57 4.93
N ALA A 261 -1.23 10.63 5.24
CA ALA A 261 -2.36 10.86 6.14
C ALA A 261 -2.36 9.80 7.25
N ILE A 262 -2.32 10.25 8.50
CA ILE A 262 -2.37 9.36 9.67
C ILE A 262 -3.60 9.70 10.49
N PHE A 263 -4.43 8.71 10.79
CA PHE A 263 -5.49 8.83 11.80
C PHE A 263 -5.25 7.84 12.94
N ASN A 264 -4.95 8.37 14.12
CA ASN A 264 -4.69 7.61 15.33
C ASN A 264 -5.91 7.64 16.27
N PHE A 265 -6.58 6.50 16.41
CA PHE A 265 -7.68 6.28 17.35
C PHE A 265 -7.09 5.80 18.68
N ILE A 266 -7.28 6.55 19.76
CA ILE A 266 -6.51 6.33 21.00
C ILE A 266 -7.47 6.12 22.17
N SER A 267 -7.31 5.01 22.88
CA SER A 267 -7.92 4.81 24.19
C SER A 267 -6.93 5.13 25.32
N GLY A 268 -5.67 4.73 25.14
CA GLY A 268 -4.67 4.79 26.21
C GLY A 268 -4.96 3.85 27.38
N ALA A 269 -5.94 2.96 27.25
CA ALA A 269 -6.26 1.96 28.27
C ALA A 269 -5.09 0.98 28.44
N LYS A 270 -5.03 0.33 29.61
CA LYS A 270 -4.02 -0.70 29.87
C LYS A 270 -4.27 -1.88 28.92
N VAL A 271 -3.21 -2.37 28.27
CA VAL A 271 -3.29 -3.53 27.35
C VAL A 271 -3.47 -4.84 28.13
N ILE A 272 -2.80 -4.97 29.26
CA ILE A 272 -2.85 -6.15 30.14
C ILE A 272 -2.78 -5.74 31.62
N THR A 273 -3.53 -6.43 32.46
CA THR A 273 -3.64 -6.16 33.91
C THR A 273 -2.29 -6.28 34.63
N ILE A 274 -1.38 -7.14 34.15
CA ILE A 274 -0.11 -7.48 34.83
C ILE A 274 1.04 -6.52 34.44
N LYS A 275 0.95 -5.81 33.31
CA LYS A 275 1.96 -4.81 32.89
C LYS A 275 1.28 -3.47 32.61
N SER A 276 1.07 -2.69 33.67
CA SER A 276 0.44 -1.36 33.64
C SER A 276 1.13 -0.32 32.74
N SER A 277 2.36 -0.61 32.28
CA SER A 277 3.19 0.22 31.41
C SER A 277 3.07 -0.08 29.92
N VAL A 278 2.28 -1.07 29.49
CA VAL A 278 2.06 -1.34 28.05
C VAL A 278 0.80 -0.60 27.62
N ARG A 279 0.97 0.42 26.78
CA ARG A 279 -0.09 1.34 26.35
C ARG A 279 0.14 1.86 24.94
N ALA A 280 -0.88 2.50 24.40
CA ALA A 280 -0.83 3.12 23.10
C ALA A 280 0.12 4.32 23.03
N MET A 281 0.32 4.82 21.81
CA MET A 281 1.11 6.02 21.53
C MET A 281 0.30 7.12 20.84
N VAL A 282 0.77 8.35 21.00
CA VAL A 282 0.28 9.56 20.32
C VAL A 282 1.48 10.34 19.79
N ASP A 283 1.32 11.02 18.66
CA ASP A 283 2.33 11.98 18.19
C ASP A 283 2.64 13.03 19.27
N ARG A 284 3.93 13.38 19.41
CA ARG A 284 4.45 14.31 20.41
C ARG A 284 3.84 15.69 20.25
N GLU A 285 3.85 16.25 19.04
CA GLU A 285 3.34 17.60 18.79
C GLU A 285 1.84 17.66 19.06
N ALA A 286 1.08 16.74 18.45
CA ALA A 286 -0.36 16.67 18.63
C ALA A 286 -0.76 16.39 20.09
N GLY A 287 -0.04 15.51 20.78
CA GLY A 287 -0.29 15.18 22.18
C GLY A 287 -0.07 16.37 23.13
N LEU A 288 0.92 17.22 22.84
CA LEU A 288 1.21 18.41 23.65
C LEU A 288 0.23 19.57 23.43
N ILE A 289 -0.43 19.64 22.27
CA ILE A 289 -1.56 20.57 22.04
C ILE A 289 -2.72 20.21 22.99
N GLY A 290 -2.96 18.91 23.19
CA GLY A 290 -4.04 18.41 24.03
C GLY A 290 -5.43 18.56 23.40
N GLY A 291 -6.44 18.01 24.08
CA GLY A 291 -7.82 17.97 23.60
C GLY A 291 -8.25 16.59 23.10
N THR A 292 -9.56 16.41 22.90
CA THR A 292 -10.15 15.12 22.51
C THR A 292 -9.88 14.77 21.05
N VAL A 293 -9.77 15.78 20.18
CA VAL A 293 -9.44 15.63 18.75
C VAL A 293 -8.43 16.70 18.40
N VAL A 294 -7.33 16.31 17.75
CA VAL A 294 -6.31 17.23 17.22
C VAL A 294 -6.01 16.84 15.78
N ASN A 295 -5.86 17.85 14.92
CA ASN A 295 -5.54 17.68 13.51
C ASN A 295 -4.41 18.63 13.10
N LEU A 296 -3.32 18.08 12.58
CA LEU A 296 -2.13 18.77 12.07
C LEU A 296 -2.08 18.80 10.53
N GLY A 297 -3.17 18.43 9.85
CA GLY A 297 -3.27 18.32 8.39
C GLY A 297 -2.87 16.94 7.88
N TRP A 298 -1.65 16.48 8.20
CA TRP A 298 -1.12 15.15 7.80
C TRP A 298 -1.28 14.09 8.89
N TYR A 299 -1.50 14.51 10.14
CA TYR A 299 -1.75 13.64 11.29
C TYR A 299 -2.98 14.13 12.05
N ARG A 300 -3.87 13.20 12.37
CA ARG A 300 -5.03 13.40 13.23
C ARG A 300 -5.04 12.36 14.34
N HIS A 301 -5.47 12.75 15.54
CA HIS A 301 -5.85 11.77 16.55
C HIS A 301 -7.21 12.07 17.14
N GLN A 302 -7.82 11.04 17.74
CA GLN A 302 -9.05 11.15 18.51
C GLN A 302 -9.00 10.23 19.72
N TRP A 303 -9.33 10.79 20.89
CA TRP A 303 -9.43 10.05 22.13
C TRP A 303 -10.79 9.38 22.28
N TYR A 304 -10.77 8.21 22.91
CA TYR A 304 -11.95 7.40 23.20
C TYR A 304 -11.94 6.96 24.67
N ASN A 305 -13.11 6.93 25.29
CA ASN A 305 -13.32 6.27 26.58
C ASN A 305 -13.73 4.80 26.35
N LEU A 306 -12.81 4.02 25.78
CA LEU A 306 -12.97 2.60 25.48
C LEU A 306 -11.82 1.81 26.10
N GLY A 307 -11.99 0.50 26.26
CA GLY A 307 -10.87 -0.38 26.58
C GLY A 307 -9.96 -0.60 25.36
N HIS A 308 -8.75 -1.10 25.60
CA HIS A 308 -7.76 -1.36 24.54
C HIS A 308 -8.29 -2.30 23.44
N VAL A 309 -9.00 -3.37 23.82
CA VAL A 309 -9.66 -4.28 22.87
C VAL A 309 -10.95 -3.66 22.33
N GLY A 310 -11.64 -2.84 23.14
CA GLY A 310 -12.92 -2.22 22.78
C GLY A 310 -12.82 -1.31 21.56
N ILE A 311 -11.69 -0.61 21.38
CA ILE A 311 -11.49 0.27 20.22
C ILE A 311 -11.50 -0.49 18.89
N ALA A 312 -11.00 -1.73 18.87
CA ALA A 312 -10.94 -2.57 17.68
C ALA A 312 -12.24 -3.34 17.43
N ARG A 313 -13.23 -3.22 18.33
CA ARG A 313 -14.55 -3.86 18.25
C ARG A 313 -15.68 -2.84 18.14
N ASN A 314 -15.35 -1.57 17.92
CA ASN A 314 -16.33 -0.49 17.91
C ASN A 314 -16.63 -0.04 16.48
N GLU A 315 -17.87 -0.26 16.03
CA GLU A 315 -18.34 0.10 14.68
C GLU A 315 -18.16 1.59 14.37
N ALA A 316 -18.43 2.49 15.34
CA ALA A 316 -18.28 3.93 15.12
C ALA A 316 -16.82 4.36 14.91
N VAL A 317 -15.84 3.55 15.36
CA VAL A 317 -14.41 3.77 15.04
C VAL A 317 -14.12 3.29 13.61
N ILE A 318 -14.74 2.20 13.15
CA ILE A 318 -14.65 1.73 11.77
C ILE A 318 -15.29 2.74 10.81
N ASP A 319 -16.46 3.28 11.14
CA ASP A 319 -17.13 4.34 10.37
C ASP A 319 -16.20 5.53 10.15
N GLN A 320 -15.55 6.00 11.22
CA GLN A 320 -14.62 7.13 11.13
C GLN A 320 -13.35 6.80 10.35
N ALA A 321 -12.90 5.55 10.37
CA ALA A 321 -11.80 5.11 9.53
C ALA A 321 -12.20 5.15 8.04
N LEU A 322 -13.37 4.63 7.68
CA LEU A 322 -13.87 4.68 6.29
C LEU A 322 -14.12 6.13 5.83
N ASP A 323 -14.77 6.94 6.67
CA ASP A 323 -14.99 8.37 6.42
C ASP A 323 -13.68 9.12 6.18
N HIS A 324 -12.65 8.87 6.99
CA HIS A 324 -11.33 9.47 6.79
C HIS A 324 -10.67 8.98 5.49
N LEU A 325 -10.84 7.72 5.11
CA LEU A 325 -10.30 7.20 3.85
C LEU A 325 -10.92 7.90 2.65
N VAL A 326 -12.23 8.13 2.66
CA VAL A 326 -12.96 8.84 1.59
C VAL A 326 -12.67 10.34 1.60
N ASN A 327 -12.76 11.00 2.76
CA ASN A 327 -12.72 12.47 2.82
C ASN A 327 -11.30 13.04 2.89
N VAL A 328 -10.29 12.23 3.21
CA VAL A 328 -8.88 12.67 3.32
C VAL A 328 -7.97 11.80 2.45
N GLY A 329 -8.16 10.49 2.48
CA GLY A 329 -7.35 9.57 1.68
C GLY A 329 -7.53 9.77 0.19
N ASP A 330 -8.77 9.73 -0.31
CA ASP A 330 -9.05 9.81 -1.75
C ASP A 330 -8.61 11.14 -2.37
N PRO A 331 -8.86 12.32 -1.76
CA PRO A 331 -8.31 13.57 -2.28
C PRO A 331 -6.77 13.57 -2.41
N ILE A 332 -6.04 12.98 -1.46
CA ILE A 332 -4.57 12.87 -1.55
C ILE A 332 -4.15 11.95 -2.71
N ILE A 333 -4.93 10.90 -2.97
CA ILE A 333 -4.68 9.96 -4.06
C ILE A 333 -4.96 10.63 -5.41
N ASP A 334 -6.09 11.32 -5.54
CA ASP A 334 -6.50 12.03 -6.74
C ASP A 334 -5.47 13.13 -7.07
N ASP A 335 -5.14 13.99 -6.11
CA ASP A 335 -4.10 15.03 -6.26
C ASP A 335 -2.78 14.40 -6.74
N TYR A 336 -2.38 13.25 -6.19
CA TYR A 336 -1.17 12.55 -6.62
C TYR A 336 -1.29 12.05 -8.06
N ILE A 337 -2.41 11.42 -8.44
CA ILE A 337 -2.65 10.91 -9.79
C ILE A 337 -2.56 12.04 -10.81
N GLU A 338 -3.09 13.22 -10.49
CA GLU A 338 -3.02 14.42 -11.34
C GLU A 338 -1.58 14.91 -11.57
N THR A 339 -0.62 14.57 -10.70
CA THR A 339 0.81 14.91 -10.89
C THR A 339 1.61 13.90 -11.70
N LEU A 340 1.01 12.77 -12.07
CA LEU A 340 1.75 11.69 -12.71
C LEU A 340 2.10 12.02 -14.16
N PRO A 341 3.38 12.00 -14.55
CA PRO A 341 3.75 12.18 -15.94
C PRO A 341 3.23 11.02 -16.79
N PRO A 342 2.85 11.29 -18.06
CA PRO A 342 2.42 10.25 -18.98
C PRO A 342 3.52 9.20 -19.19
N GLU A 343 3.14 8.00 -19.61
CA GLU A 343 4.09 7.02 -20.10
C GLU A 343 4.37 7.30 -21.58
N VAL A 344 5.64 7.38 -21.97
CA VAL A 344 6.04 7.83 -23.29
C VAL A 344 7.00 6.84 -23.95
N GLN A 345 6.77 6.55 -25.22
CA GLN A 345 7.59 5.65 -26.03
C GLN A 345 7.89 6.29 -27.38
N CYS A 346 9.10 6.08 -27.91
CA CYS A 346 9.48 6.51 -29.25
C CYS A 346 10.42 5.51 -29.90
N GLY A 347 10.45 5.54 -31.23
CA GLY A 347 11.33 4.71 -32.05
C GLY A 347 11.64 5.38 -33.39
N ALA A 348 12.73 4.91 -33.99
CA ALA A 348 13.11 5.23 -35.36
C ALA A 348 12.99 3.98 -36.23
N TYR A 349 12.57 4.13 -37.49
CA TYR A 349 12.49 3.02 -38.44
C TYR A 349 12.84 3.44 -39.87
N PRO A 350 13.77 2.75 -40.55
CA PRO A 350 14.79 1.89 -39.95
C PRO A 350 15.66 2.67 -38.95
N ASN A 351 16.05 2.04 -37.84
CA ASN A 351 16.98 2.62 -36.86
C ASN A 351 18.46 2.32 -37.18
N PHE A 352 18.73 1.48 -38.18
CA PHE A 352 20.07 1.09 -38.60
C PHE A 352 20.13 0.96 -40.13
N GLY A 353 21.22 1.43 -40.73
CA GLY A 353 21.52 1.24 -42.14
C GLY A 353 23.01 1.13 -42.42
N ILE A 354 23.34 0.50 -43.56
CA ILE A 354 24.69 0.44 -44.12
C ILE A 354 24.64 1.08 -45.50
N GLY A 355 25.52 2.05 -45.74
CA GLY A 355 25.63 2.76 -47.02
C GLY A 355 25.95 4.23 -46.84
N LEU A 356 25.87 4.99 -47.93
CA LEU A 356 26.12 6.44 -47.92
C LEU A 356 24.88 7.27 -47.61
N SER A 357 23.68 6.66 -47.64
CA SER A 357 22.44 7.33 -47.28
C SER A 357 21.39 6.35 -46.75
N MET A 358 20.57 6.80 -45.81
CA MET A 358 19.41 6.08 -45.30
C MET A 358 18.26 7.06 -45.04
N ASN A 359 17.06 6.68 -45.45
CA ASN A 359 15.84 7.33 -44.99
C ASN A 359 15.37 6.64 -43.71
N THR A 360 15.08 7.43 -42.69
CA THR A 360 14.58 6.97 -41.39
C THR A 360 13.40 7.83 -40.97
N SER A 361 12.48 7.26 -40.21
CA SER A 361 11.31 7.95 -39.69
C SER A 361 11.23 7.78 -38.18
N PHE A 362 11.04 8.89 -37.47
CA PHE A 362 10.88 8.92 -36.02
C PHE A 362 9.40 9.04 -35.67
N SER A 363 8.91 8.19 -34.78
CA SER A 363 7.53 8.24 -34.30
C SER A 363 7.46 7.90 -32.82
N GLY A 364 6.34 8.23 -32.19
CA GLY A 364 6.16 7.94 -30.77
C GLY A 364 4.70 7.93 -30.35
N SER A 365 4.49 7.43 -29.15
CA SER A 365 3.18 7.37 -28.52
C SER A 365 3.30 7.74 -27.04
N ALA A 366 2.16 8.07 -26.45
CA ALA A 366 2.09 8.29 -25.01
C ALA A 366 0.73 7.84 -24.49
N ASN A 367 0.73 7.28 -23.28
CA ASN A 367 -0.46 6.89 -22.54
C ASN A 367 -0.56 7.74 -21.27
N SER A 368 -1.76 8.18 -20.94
CA SER A 368 -1.99 8.95 -19.72
C SER A 368 -1.87 8.06 -18.49
N ARG A 369 -1.13 8.54 -17.49
CA ARG A 369 -1.08 7.92 -16.15
C ARG A 369 -1.97 8.65 -15.13
N SER A 370 -2.34 9.89 -15.45
CA SER A 370 -3.20 10.78 -14.67
C SER A 370 -4.68 10.70 -15.06
N GLY A 371 -5.00 9.96 -16.14
CA GLY A 371 -6.34 9.94 -16.74
C GLY A 371 -6.64 11.15 -17.65
N ALA A 372 -5.85 12.22 -17.57
CA ALA A 372 -5.99 13.37 -18.47
C ALA A 372 -5.53 13.01 -19.90
N PRO A 373 -6.21 13.50 -20.96
CA PRO A 373 -5.81 13.21 -22.34
C PRO A 373 -4.42 13.77 -22.65
N ILE A 374 -3.70 13.13 -23.58
CA ILE A 374 -2.46 13.69 -24.11
C ILE A 374 -2.80 14.88 -25.01
N VAL A 375 -2.27 16.05 -24.67
CA VAL A 375 -2.58 17.32 -25.37
C VAL A 375 -1.44 17.80 -26.27
N GLY A 376 -0.23 17.23 -26.13
CA GLY A 376 0.92 17.68 -26.92
C GLY A 376 2.02 16.65 -27.07
N TYR A 377 2.70 16.73 -28.21
CA TYR A 377 3.96 16.04 -28.51
C TYR A 377 4.94 17.07 -29.06
N GLU A 378 6.10 17.23 -28.42
CA GLU A 378 7.19 18.10 -28.83
C GLU A 378 8.43 17.25 -29.14
N TRP A 379 8.97 17.37 -30.36
CA TRP A 379 10.18 16.67 -30.77
C TRP A 379 11.38 17.61 -30.89
N ARG A 380 12.54 17.14 -30.42
CA ARG A 380 13.84 17.80 -30.58
C ARG A 380 14.81 16.81 -31.21
N PHE A 381 15.45 17.21 -32.30
CA PHE A 381 16.43 16.37 -33.01
C PHE A 381 17.85 16.91 -32.86
N SER A 382 18.85 16.04 -33.00
CA SER A 382 20.28 16.44 -32.92
C SER A 382 20.70 17.42 -34.03
N ASP A 383 19.96 17.49 -35.13
CA ASP A 383 20.10 18.51 -36.18
C ASP A 383 19.51 19.89 -35.80
N ARG A 384 19.02 20.02 -34.55
CA ARG A 384 18.33 21.19 -33.97
C ARG A 384 16.94 21.47 -34.53
N SER A 385 16.39 20.60 -35.38
CA SER A 385 15.01 20.73 -35.82
C SER A 385 14.04 20.46 -34.67
N LEU A 386 12.91 21.17 -34.71
CA LEU A 386 11.79 21.02 -33.79
C LEU A 386 10.58 20.56 -34.59
N ARG A 387 9.88 19.55 -34.10
CA ARG A 387 8.64 19.06 -34.73
C ARG A 387 7.57 18.81 -33.68
N SER A 388 6.32 18.62 -34.11
CA SER A 388 5.19 18.35 -33.23
C SER A 388 4.34 17.20 -33.76
N GLY A 389 3.57 16.58 -32.86
CA GLY A 389 2.71 15.43 -33.16
C GLY A 389 3.39 14.07 -32.94
N SER A 390 2.56 13.04 -32.78
CA SER A 390 2.98 11.65 -32.55
C SER A 390 3.31 10.88 -33.85
N GLY A 391 2.89 11.43 -34.99
CA GLY A 391 3.10 10.81 -36.30
C GLY A 391 4.57 10.75 -36.74
N PRO A 392 4.84 10.08 -37.87
CA PRO A 392 6.18 9.91 -38.41
C PRO A 392 6.83 11.24 -38.81
N HIS A 393 8.11 11.36 -38.47
CA HIS A 393 9.00 12.47 -38.82
C HIS A 393 10.17 11.95 -39.64
N ASP A 394 10.13 12.17 -40.95
CA ASP A 394 11.13 11.62 -41.87
C ASP A 394 12.41 12.45 -41.93
N PHE A 395 13.54 11.75 -42.04
CA PHE A 395 14.88 12.28 -42.20
C PHE A 395 15.68 11.45 -43.21
N THR A 396 16.66 12.09 -43.84
CA THR A 396 17.67 11.42 -44.66
C THR A 396 19.03 11.59 -44.02
N LEU A 397 19.59 10.52 -43.47
CA LEU A 397 20.97 10.44 -43.03
C LEU A 397 21.88 10.31 -44.26
N ARG A 398 23.00 11.03 -44.25
CA ARG A 398 24.00 11.00 -45.32
C ARG A 398 25.41 11.02 -44.72
N LEU A 399 26.30 10.24 -45.31
CA LEU A 399 27.72 10.22 -44.99
C LEU A 399 28.51 10.79 -46.17
N SER A 400 29.54 11.59 -45.87
CA SER A 400 30.62 11.78 -46.84
C SER A 400 31.43 10.49 -46.97
N HIS A 401 32.15 10.33 -48.08
CA HIS A 401 32.90 9.10 -48.38
C HIS A 401 33.90 8.70 -47.27
N ASP A 402 34.45 9.69 -46.56
CA ASP A 402 35.46 9.49 -45.52
C ASP A 402 34.88 9.51 -44.09
N GLN A 403 33.56 9.69 -43.93
CA GLN A 403 32.94 9.64 -42.61
C GLN A 403 32.58 8.18 -42.27
N PRO A 404 32.99 7.65 -41.11
CA PRO A 404 32.73 6.26 -40.76
C PRO A 404 31.27 6.01 -40.40
N GLU A 405 30.62 6.96 -39.74
CA GLU A 405 29.26 6.81 -39.25
C GLU A 405 28.61 8.15 -38.90
N THR A 406 27.28 8.14 -38.81
CA THR A 406 26.47 9.29 -38.40
C THR A 406 25.25 8.83 -37.61
N TYR A 407 24.83 9.67 -36.67
CA TYR A 407 23.72 9.42 -35.75
C TYR A 407 22.74 10.57 -35.83
N LEU A 408 21.46 10.24 -35.80
CA LEU A 408 20.38 11.20 -35.53
C LEU A 408 19.67 10.76 -34.27
N PHE A 409 19.64 11.64 -33.28
CA PHE A 409 18.91 11.45 -32.02
C PHE A 409 17.61 12.23 -32.09
N GLY A 410 16.51 11.59 -31.70
CA GLY A 410 15.20 12.21 -31.52
C GLY A 410 14.78 12.10 -30.06
N SER A 411 14.43 13.24 -29.45
CA SER A 411 13.81 13.28 -28.13
C SER A 411 12.36 13.75 -28.28
N MET A 412 11.42 12.94 -27.80
CA MET A 412 10.00 13.29 -27.78
C MET A 412 9.58 13.60 -26.35
N THR A 413 8.96 14.76 -26.15
CA THR A 413 8.26 15.14 -24.92
C THR A 413 6.75 14.99 -25.14
N ALA A 414 6.08 14.18 -24.33
CA ALA A 414 4.63 14.11 -24.27
C ALA A 414 4.11 14.97 -23.11
N ILE A 415 2.97 15.64 -23.32
CA ILE A 415 2.33 16.54 -22.36
C ILE A 415 0.88 16.10 -22.18
N ASP A 416 0.45 15.88 -20.93
CA ASP A 416 -0.94 15.57 -20.61
C ASP A 416 -1.79 16.83 -20.32
N GLY A 417 -3.10 16.65 -20.14
CA GLY A 417 -4.04 17.74 -19.88
C GLY A 417 -3.82 18.49 -18.57
N PHE A 418 -3.03 17.95 -17.63
CA PHE A 418 -2.61 18.63 -16.40
C PHE A 418 -1.27 19.36 -16.58
N GLY A 419 -0.62 19.22 -17.74
CA GLY A 419 0.67 19.82 -18.04
C GLY A 419 1.86 19.00 -17.57
N ASN A 420 1.65 17.75 -17.11
CA ASN A 420 2.75 16.85 -16.77
C ASN A 420 3.50 16.46 -18.04
N ARG A 421 4.82 16.33 -17.91
CA ARG A 421 5.73 16.09 -19.04
C ARG A 421 6.50 14.80 -18.83
N ALA A 422 6.62 14.01 -19.89
CA ALA A 422 7.51 12.86 -19.93
C ALA A 422 8.34 12.89 -21.21
N ILE A 423 9.58 12.40 -21.15
CA ILE A 423 10.51 12.41 -22.27
C ILE A 423 10.94 10.99 -22.61
N CYS A 424 10.96 10.63 -23.89
CA CYS A 424 11.70 9.47 -24.39
C CYS A 424 12.76 9.93 -25.41
N THR A 425 13.76 9.08 -25.62
CA THR A 425 14.81 9.27 -26.62
C THR A 425 14.92 8.04 -27.50
N CYS A 426 15.09 8.24 -28.79
CA CYS A 426 15.36 7.18 -29.76
C CYS A 426 16.41 7.67 -30.76
N GLU A 427 17.02 6.73 -31.48
CA GLU A 427 18.14 7.01 -32.36
C GLU A 427 18.03 6.23 -33.67
N ALA A 428 18.61 6.81 -34.72
CA ALA A 428 18.89 6.16 -35.98
C ALA A 428 20.37 6.31 -36.31
N TYR A 429 20.94 5.23 -36.82
CA TYR A 429 22.37 5.09 -37.09
C TYR A 429 22.62 4.67 -38.54
N LEU A 430 23.62 5.27 -39.17
CA LEU A 430 24.09 4.91 -40.51
C LEU A 430 25.60 4.67 -40.47
N LYS A 431 26.02 3.51 -40.95
CA LYS A 431 27.44 3.12 -41.07
C LYS A 431 27.92 3.18 -42.52
N ASN A 432 29.10 3.74 -42.73
CA ASN A 432 29.79 3.69 -44.02
C ASN A 432 30.47 2.32 -44.19
N PRO A 433 30.14 1.56 -45.25
CA PRO A 433 30.78 0.27 -45.49
C PRO A 433 32.27 0.38 -45.85
N ASN A 434 32.73 1.56 -46.31
CA ASN A 434 34.08 1.74 -46.85
C ASN A 434 35.07 2.36 -45.84
N ALA A 435 34.63 2.72 -44.64
CA ALA A 435 35.46 3.42 -43.66
C ALA A 435 36.17 2.48 -42.66
N ASP A 436 35.84 1.19 -42.68
CA ASP A 436 36.49 0.15 -41.86
C ASP A 436 37.71 -0.49 -42.57
N ASP A 437 38.11 0.01 -43.76
CA ASP A 437 39.36 -0.38 -44.42
C ASP A 437 40.56 0.36 -43.79
N ASP A 438 40.64 0.38 -42.45
CA ASP A 438 41.94 0.44 -41.78
C ASP A 438 42.61 -0.91 -42.04
N VAL A 439 43.21 -0.96 -43.23
CA VAL A 439 44.23 -1.89 -43.65
C VAL A 439 45.24 -2.01 -42.50
N LEU A 440 45.24 -3.17 -41.85
CA LEU A 440 46.40 -3.69 -41.15
C LEU A 440 47.54 -3.81 -42.18
N GLU A 441 48.27 -2.72 -42.43
CA GLU A 441 49.55 -2.73 -43.13
C GLU A 441 50.72 -2.58 -42.16
#